data_AF-A0A2E9VP59-F1
#
_entry.id   AF-A0A2E9VP59-F1
#
_cell.length_a   1.000
_cell.length_b   1.000
_cell.length_c   1.000
_cell.angle_alpha   90.00
_cell.angle_beta   90.00
_cell.angle_gamma   90.00
#
_symmetry.space_group_name_H-M   'P 1'
#
loop_
_entity.id
_entity.type
_entity.pdbx_description
1 polymer ?
#
loop_
_entity_poly.entity_id
_entity_poly.type
_entity_poly.pdbx_seq_one_letter_code
_entity_poly.pdbx_strand_id
1 'polypeptide(L)'
;MSTLLEEAVTQSFTTPSERLRTTMAAARLSFNWLGVRKSLTSAQKNQAADSFGAEGKFLSAGKKLLDTSHPAYKAVTTIRGQTVAYWKGVSLPYPEPGIRLIRQESIHTFDDQIAQFREELDDAVMELDHHYDELRSAARQRLGDLFNVSDYPASLVGMFAIEHDYPSIEPPNYLRQLSPELYEAECQRVQARFDEAVQLAEAAFMEELAKLVDHLTERLNGDVDGKPKVFRDTAITNMTEFFERFRALNVRSNEQLDDLVTNVQQVVQGVQPQQLRDSQALRQQVSTQMAAVQSGLDQLLVDRPRRNIQRRPR
;
A
#
# COMPACT_ATOMS: atom_id res chain seq x y z
N MET A 1 -6.21 63.38 8.75
CA MET A 1 -5.79 62.25 9.60
C MET A 1 -6.70 61.07 9.31
N SER A 2 -6.24 60.14 8.49
CA SER A 2 -6.85 58.81 8.34
C SER A 2 -5.69 57.86 8.07
N THR A 3 -5.23 57.23 9.14
CA THR A 3 -4.22 56.18 9.13
C THR A 3 -4.89 54.92 8.59
N LEU A 4 -4.59 54.57 7.35
CA LEU A 4 -4.82 53.23 6.82
C LEU A 4 -3.84 52.30 7.54
N LEU A 5 -4.37 51.48 8.44
CA LEU A 5 -3.67 50.31 8.98
C LEU A 5 -3.57 49.30 7.84
N GLU A 6 -2.38 49.22 7.29
CA GLU A 6 -1.92 48.18 6.39
C GLU A 6 -1.99 46.85 7.14
N GLU A 7 -3.01 46.04 6.83
CA GLU A 7 -3.13 44.68 7.36
C GLU A 7 -1.92 43.88 6.87
N ALA A 8 -0.99 43.66 7.79
CA ALA A 8 0.08 42.70 7.62
C ALA A 8 -0.54 41.34 7.33
N VAL A 9 -0.35 40.84 6.11
CA VAL A 9 -0.63 39.45 5.73
C VAL A 9 0.27 38.58 6.60
N THR A 10 -0.25 38.11 7.73
CA THR A 10 0.40 37.13 8.58
C THR A 10 0.51 35.84 7.76
N GLN A 11 1.72 35.53 7.26
CA GLN A 11 2.03 34.20 6.77
C GLN A 11 1.86 33.23 7.94
N SER A 12 0.67 32.63 8.06
CA SER A 12 0.40 31.59 9.04
C SER A 12 1.31 30.41 8.71
N PHE A 13 2.31 30.15 9.55
CA PHE A 13 3.09 28.91 9.51
C PHE A 13 2.16 27.76 9.91
N THR A 14 1.35 27.26 8.97
CA THR A 14 0.54 26.06 9.16
C THR A 14 1.46 24.88 9.41
N THR A 15 1.27 24.18 10.53
CA THR A 15 2.05 22.97 10.83
C THR A 15 1.84 21.91 9.74
N PRO A 16 2.75 20.95 9.54
CA PRO A 16 2.54 19.87 8.57
C PRO A 16 1.26 19.07 8.82
N SER A 17 0.89 18.85 10.09
CA SER A 17 -0.35 18.17 10.47
C SER A 17 -1.60 18.98 10.11
N GLU A 18 -1.57 20.30 10.31
CA GLU A 18 -2.66 21.18 9.90
C GLU A 18 -2.80 21.28 8.38
N ARG A 19 -1.68 21.26 7.65
CA ARG A 19 -1.67 21.15 6.19
C ARG A 19 -2.29 19.83 5.72
N LEU A 20 -1.90 18.69 6.32
CA LEU A 20 -2.54 17.40 6.00
C LEU A 20 -4.05 17.47 6.24
N ARG A 21 -4.47 17.98 7.39
CA ARG A 21 -5.88 18.07 7.77
C ARG A 21 -6.71 18.92 6.81
N THR A 22 -6.16 20.03 6.33
CA THR A 22 -6.90 20.99 5.48
C THR A 22 -6.88 20.61 4.00
N THR A 23 -5.89 19.86 3.52
CA THR A 23 -5.71 19.57 2.08
C THR A 23 -6.04 18.12 1.69
N MET A 24 -6.16 17.22 2.68
CA MET A 24 -6.44 15.81 2.45
C MET A 24 -7.87 15.43 2.85
N ALA A 25 -8.36 14.35 2.27
CA ALA A 25 -9.58 13.66 2.66
C ALA A 25 -9.24 12.23 3.11
N ALA A 26 -9.92 11.74 4.14
CA ALA A 26 -9.88 10.33 4.49
C ALA A 26 -10.71 9.53 3.49
N ALA A 27 -10.10 8.49 2.94
CA ALA A 27 -10.78 7.50 2.13
C ALA A 27 -10.40 6.09 2.61
N ARG A 28 -11.30 5.15 2.39
CA ARG A 28 -11.13 3.75 2.75
C ARG A 28 -11.52 2.90 1.54
N LEU A 29 -10.75 1.84 1.34
CA LEU A 29 -10.96 0.87 0.27
C LEU A 29 -11.16 -0.51 0.90
N SER A 30 -12.29 -1.14 0.60
CA SER A 30 -12.64 -2.49 1.06
C SER A 30 -12.76 -3.45 -0.12
N PHE A 31 -12.49 -4.73 0.19
CA PHE A 31 -12.59 -5.82 -0.78
C PHE A 31 -13.47 -6.92 -0.21
N ASN A 32 -14.48 -7.33 -0.95
CA ASN A 32 -15.10 -8.64 -0.78
C ASN A 32 -14.39 -9.63 -1.69
N TRP A 33 -14.01 -10.80 -1.19
CA TRP A 33 -13.26 -11.79 -1.96
C TRP A 33 -13.65 -13.21 -1.58
N LEU A 34 -13.86 -14.06 -2.58
CA LEU A 34 -14.20 -15.46 -2.35
C LEU A 34 -13.15 -16.19 -1.51
N GLY A 35 -13.62 -16.82 -0.43
CA GLY A 35 -12.82 -17.74 0.36
C GLY A 35 -12.58 -19.06 -0.38
N VAL A 36 -11.35 -19.31 -0.82
CA VAL A 36 -10.97 -20.52 -1.59
C VAL A 36 -10.38 -21.65 -0.74
N ARG A 37 -10.46 -21.54 0.59
CA ARG A 37 -9.99 -22.57 1.53
C ARG A 37 -11.04 -22.84 2.59
N LYS A 38 -11.14 -24.10 3.01
CA LYS A 38 -12.02 -24.50 4.11
C LYS A 38 -11.30 -25.43 5.05
N SER A 39 -11.45 -25.21 6.36
CA SER A 39 -10.92 -26.13 7.37
C SER A 39 -11.58 -27.50 7.26
N LEU A 40 -10.81 -28.55 7.52
CA LEU A 40 -11.37 -29.90 7.62
C LEU A 40 -12.21 -30.04 8.90
N THR A 41 -13.19 -30.94 8.87
CA THR A 41 -13.98 -31.27 10.07
C THR A 41 -13.10 -31.98 11.11
N SER A 42 -13.55 -32.05 12.36
CA SER A 42 -12.80 -32.77 13.41
C SER A 42 -12.59 -34.25 13.04
N ALA A 43 -13.58 -34.90 12.44
CA ALA A 43 -13.45 -36.28 11.98
C ALA A 43 -12.39 -36.44 10.87
N GLN A 44 -12.43 -35.57 9.86
CA GLN A 44 -11.44 -35.56 8.77
C GLN A 44 -10.01 -35.26 9.29
N LYS A 45 -9.88 -34.34 10.26
CA LYS A 45 -8.59 -34.04 10.90
C LYS A 45 -8.05 -35.21 11.70
N ASN A 46 -8.89 -35.93 12.44
CA ASN A 46 -8.47 -37.12 13.18
C ASN A 46 -7.97 -38.20 12.22
N GLN A 47 -8.72 -38.48 11.16
CA GLN A 47 -8.32 -39.45 10.14
C GLN A 47 -6.97 -39.09 9.48
N ALA A 48 -6.73 -37.80 9.20
CA ALA A 48 -5.44 -37.34 8.69
C ALA A 48 -4.31 -37.45 9.73
N ALA A 49 -4.60 -37.16 11.00
CA ALA A 49 -3.63 -37.21 12.09
C ALA A 49 -3.19 -38.65 12.42
N ASP A 50 -4.11 -39.62 12.32
CA ASP A 50 -3.84 -41.04 12.55
C ASP A 50 -2.74 -41.56 11.64
N SER A 51 -2.63 -41.05 10.40
CA SER A 51 -1.58 -41.42 9.43
C SER A 51 -0.17 -41.08 9.91
N PHE A 52 -0.04 -40.15 10.86
CA PHE A 52 1.23 -39.72 11.47
C PHE A 52 1.33 -40.07 12.96
N GLY A 53 0.34 -40.80 13.52
CA GLY A 53 0.25 -41.05 14.96
C GLY A 53 0.09 -39.78 15.79
N ALA A 54 -0.41 -38.70 15.19
CA ALA A 54 -0.59 -37.41 15.84
C ALA A 54 -1.99 -37.31 16.46
N GLU A 55 -2.12 -36.54 17.55
CA GLU A 55 -3.43 -36.17 18.07
C GLU A 55 -4.08 -35.11 17.18
N GLY A 56 -5.31 -35.35 16.71
CA GLY A 56 -6.01 -34.44 15.79
C GLY A 56 -6.23 -33.02 16.32
N LYS A 57 -6.20 -32.79 17.63
CA LYS A 57 -6.24 -31.43 18.23
C LYS A 57 -4.95 -30.64 18.04
N PHE A 58 -3.83 -31.33 17.86
CA PHE A 58 -2.50 -30.75 17.62
C PHE A 58 -2.16 -30.69 16.12
N LEU A 59 -3.10 -31.09 15.25
CA LEU A 59 -2.99 -30.98 13.79
C LEU A 59 -3.98 -29.94 13.23
N SER A 60 -3.48 -29.04 12.39
CA SER A 60 -4.30 -28.15 11.57
C SER A 60 -4.24 -28.59 10.11
N ALA A 61 -5.41 -28.72 9.47
CA ALA A 61 -5.53 -29.09 8.06
C ALA A 61 -6.73 -28.37 7.42
N GLY A 62 -6.58 -28.04 6.13
CA GLY A 62 -7.62 -27.41 5.33
C GLY A 62 -7.52 -27.83 3.87
N LYS A 63 -8.64 -27.79 3.17
CA LYS A 63 -8.75 -28.08 1.74
C LYS A 63 -8.79 -26.79 0.93
N LYS A 64 -8.19 -26.83 -0.26
CA LYS A 64 -8.31 -25.76 -1.27
C LYS A 64 -9.54 -26.10 -2.13
N LEU A 65 -10.48 -25.16 -2.21
CA LEU A 65 -11.74 -25.35 -2.92
C LEU A 65 -11.55 -25.14 -4.42
N LEU A 66 -10.81 -24.10 -4.81
CA LEU A 66 -10.57 -23.77 -6.22
C LEU A 66 -9.08 -23.70 -6.53
N ASP A 67 -8.74 -24.00 -7.78
CA ASP A 67 -7.41 -23.82 -8.31
C ASP A 67 -7.16 -22.34 -8.65
N THR A 68 -6.59 -21.61 -7.70
CA THR A 68 -6.26 -20.20 -7.89
C THR A 68 -5.09 -19.97 -8.86
N SER A 69 -4.47 -21.02 -9.39
CA SER A 69 -3.45 -20.90 -10.43
C SER A 69 -4.04 -20.78 -11.83
N HIS A 70 -5.34 -21.05 -11.99
CA HIS A 70 -6.08 -20.93 -13.24
C HIS A 70 -5.98 -19.50 -13.80
N PRO A 71 -5.78 -19.32 -15.13
CA PRO A 71 -5.63 -18.00 -15.74
C PRO A 71 -6.77 -17.03 -15.42
N ALA A 72 -8.03 -17.48 -15.49
CA ALA A 72 -9.18 -16.64 -15.16
C ALA A 72 -9.19 -16.19 -13.69
N TYR A 73 -8.80 -17.05 -12.75
CA TYR A 73 -8.71 -16.68 -11.33
C TYR A 73 -7.55 -15.71 -11.07
N LYS A 74 -6.44 -15.92 -11.78
CA LYS A 74 -5.30 -14.99 -11.75
C LYS A 74 -5.69 -13.61 -12.28
N ALA A 75 -6.49 -13.51 -13.33
CA ALA A 75 -6.95 -12.22 -13.86
C ALA A 75 -7.68 -11.39 -12.78
N VAL A 76 -8.64 -12.01 -12.08
CA VAL A 76 -9.35 -11.40 -10.94
C VAL A 76 -8.36 -10.98 -9.85
N THR A 77 -7.41 -11.85 -9.49
CA THR A 77 -6.38 -11.53 -8.47
C THR A 77 -5.44 -10.40 -8.89
N THR A 78 -5.11 -10.29 -10.18
CA THR A 78 -4.26 -9.24 -10.73
C THR A 78 -4.91 -7.87 -10.58
N ILE A 79 -6.20 -7.75 -10.88
CA ILE A 79 -6.97 -6.50 -10.73
C ILE A 79 -6.95 -6.02 -9.29
N ARG A 80 -7.15 -6.92 -8.32
CA ARG A 80 -7.00 -6.58 -6.89
C ARG A 80 -5.60 -6.06 -6.57
N GLY A 81 -4.57 -6.70 -7.10
CA GLY A 81 -3.18 -6.26 -6.93
C GLY A 81 -2.94 -4.86 -7.48
N GLN A 82 -3.43 -4.58 -8.69
CA GLN A 82 -3.36 -3.28 -9.36
C GLN A 82 -4.11 -2.21 -8.57
N THR A 83 -5.33 -2.51 -8.12
CA THR A 83 -6.15 -1.60 -7.29
C THR A 83 -5.42 -1.24 -6.00
N VAL A 84 -4.83 -2.22 -5.31
CA VAL A 84 -4.06 -1.98 -4.07
C VAL A 84 -2.80 -1.16 -4.34
N ALA A 85 -2.11 -1.41 -5.45
CA ALA A 85 -0.93 -0.65 -5.85
C ALA A 85 -1.28 0.81 -6.16
N TYR A 86 -2.31 1.03 -6.97
CA TYR A 86 -2.85 2.36 -7.27
C TYR A 86 -3.25 3.09 -5.98
N TRP A 87 -4.03 2.43 -5.11
CA TRP A 87 -4.50 3.00 -3.86
C TRP A 87 -3.34 3.48 -2.99
N LYS A 88 -2.30 2.67 -2.82
CA LYS A 88 -1.09 3.07 -2.09
C LYS A 88 -0.32 4.18 -2.79
N GLY A 89 -0.31 4.19 -4.12
CA GLY A 89 0.43 5.15 -4.94
C GLY A 89 -0.12 6.57 -4.83
N VAL A 90 -1.44 6.72 -4.72
CA VAL A 90 -2.13 8.02 -4.72
C VAL A 90 -2.51 8.53 -3.33
N SER A 91 -2.13 7.84 -2.25
CA SER A 91 -2.56 8.18 -0.89
C SER A 91 -1.48 7.99 0.17
N LEU A 92 -1.63 8.68 1.30
CA LEU A 92 -0.76 8.58 2.47
C LEU A 92 -1.37 7.66 3.55
N PRO A 93 -0.54 6.92 4.32
CA PRO A 93 -1.03 6.13 5.45
C PRO A 93 -1.69 7.02 6.52
N TYR A 94 -2.67 6.46 7.21
CA TYR A 94 -3.34 7.06 8.37
C TYR A 94 -3.30 6.09 9.55
N PRO A 95 -3.30 6.55 10.82
CA PRO A 95 -3.19 5.66 11.98
C PRO A 95 -4.32 4.61 12.11
N GLU A 96 -5.50 4.91 11.59
CA GLU A 96 -6.62 4.00 11.62
C GLU A 96 -6.52 2.94 10.50
N PRO A 97 -6.55 1.63 10.84
CA PRO A 97 -6.44 0.57 9.84
C PRO A 97 -7.49 0.67 8.75
N GLY A 98 -7.05 0.56 7.49
CA GLY A 98 -7.93 0.61 6.32
C GLY A 98 -8.25 2.02 5.82
N ILE A 99 -7.94 3.07 6.58
CA ILE A 99 -8.07 4.46 6.14
C ILE A 99 -6.72 4.95 5.59
N ARG A 100 -6.77 5.73 4.52
CA ARG A 100 -5.63 6.48 3.97
C ARG A 100 -6.09 7.90 3.61
N LEU A 101 -5.13 8.80 3.43
CA LEU A 101 -5.38 10.20 3.09
C LEU A 101 -5.10 10.41 1.59
N ILE A 102 -6.08 10.92 0.84
CA ILE A 102 -5.89 11.40 -0.54
C ILE A 102 -6.01 12.92 -0.60
N ARG A 103 -5.42 13.56 -1.60
CA ARG A 103 -5.65 14.99 -1.82
C ARG A 103 -7.10 15.25 -2.19
N GLN A 104 -7.70 16.28 -1.62
CA GLN A 104 -9.10 16.62 -1.90
C GLN A 104 -9.35 16.89 -3.39
N GLU A 105 -8.39 17.55 -4.05
CA GLU A 105 -8.45 17.80 -5.50
C GLU A 105 -8.43 16.52 -6.37
N SER A 106 -7.96 15.41 -5.81
CA SER A 106 -7.82 14.13 -6.52
C SER A 106 -9.00 13.18 -6.28
N ILE A 107 -10.01 13.58 -5.50
CA ILE A 107 -11.19 12.76 -5.19
C ILE A 107 -11.86 12.25 -6.47
N HIS A 108 -12.14 13.13 -7.44
CA HIS A 108 -12.79 12.74 -8.68
C HIS A 108 -11.97 11.74 -9.50
N THR A 109 -10.68 12.00 -9.69
CA THR A 109 -9.77 11.07 -10.40
C THR A 109 -9.67 9.73 -9.69
N PHE A 110 -9.71 9.73 -8.36
CA PHE A 110 -9.73 8.51 -7.57
C PHE A 110 -11.01 7.71 -7.78
N ASP A 111 -12.18 8.36 -7.70
CA ASP A 111 -13.49 7.73 -7.92
C ASP A 111 -13.58 7.11 -9.31
N ASP A 112 -13.18 7.86 -10.34
CA ASP A 112 -13.18 7.38 -11.73
C ASP A 112 -12.29 6.15 -11.90
N GLN A 113 -11.09 6.17 -11.30
CA GLN A 113 -10.17 5.03 -11.39
C GLN A 113 -10.68 3.80 -10.63
N ILE A 114 -11.29 3.98 -9.45
CA ILE A 114 -11.90 2.85 -8.72
C ILE A 114 -13.12 2.31 -9.47
N ALA A 115 -13.92 3.16 -10.10
CA ALA A 115 -15.03 2.73 -10.95
C ALA A 115 -14.52 1.86 -12.11
N GLN A 116 -13.44 2.28 -12.78
CA GLN A 116 -12.80 1.47 -13.83
C GLN A 116 -12.34 0.11 -13.30
N PHE A 117 -11.67 0.05 -12.13
CA PHE A 117 -11.26 -1.24 -11.55
C PHE A 117 -12.45 -2.13 -11.18
N ARG A 118 -13.61 -1.56 -10.84
CA ARG A 118 -14.84 -2.32 -10.58
C ARG A 118 -15.38 -2.93 -11.87
N GLU A 119 -15.44 -2.15 -12.95
CA GLU A 119 -15.86 -2.66 -14.27
C GLU A 119 -14.92 -3.79 -14.76
N GLU A 120 -13.61 -3.58 -14.69
CA GLU A 120 -12.62 -4.60 -15.04
C GLU A 120 -12.77 -5.87 -14.18
N LEU A 121 -13.05 -5.70 -12.89
CA LEU A 121 -13.28 -6.82 -11.98
C LEU A 121 -14.55 -7.58 -12.35
N ASP A 122 -15.64 -6.89 -12.62
CA ASP A 122 -16.92 -7.50 -12.98
C ASP A 122 -16.77 -8.33 -14.26
N ASP A 123 -16.09 -7.80 -15.28
CA ASP A 123 -15.76 -8.52 -16.51
C ASP A 123 -14.90 -9.77 -16.26
N ALA A 124 -13.83 -9.63 -15.46
CA ALA A 124 -12.97 -10.76 -15.12
C ALA A 124 -13.68 -11.83 -14.29
N VAL A 125 -14.65 -11.44 -13.45
CA VAL A 125 -15.47 -12.37 -12.66
C VAL A 125 -16.47 -13.10 -13.55
N MET A 126 -17.08 -12.44 -14.54
CA MET A 126 -17.93 -13.10 -15.53
C MET A 126 -17.15 -14.16 -16.32
N GLU A 127 -15.94 -13.82 -16.77
CA GLU A 127 -15.06 -14.78 -17.44
C GLU A 127 -14.68 -15.94 -16.51
N LEU A 128 -14.34 -15.67 -15.25
CA LEU A 128 -14.06 -16.71 -14.27
C LEU A 128 -15.28 -17.61 -14.01
N ASP A 129 -16.49 -17.05 -13.99
CA ASP A 129 -17.74 -17.81 -13.81
C ASP A 129 -18.00 -18.75 -15.00
N HIS A 130 -17.63 -18.36 -16.22
CA HIS A 130 -17.71 -19.23 -17.40
C HIS A 130 -16.88 -20.52 -17.25
N HIS A 131 -15.70 -20.41 -16.61
CA HIS A 131 -14.82 -21.56 -16.31
C HIS A 131 -15.16 -22.25 -14.99
N TYR A 132 -16.19 -21.81 -14.27
CA TYR A 132 -16.41 -22.23 -12.88
C TYR A 132 -16.79 -23.71 -12.76
N ASP A 133 -17.62 -24.23 -13.65
CA ASP A 133 -18.03 -25.64 -13.63
C ASP A 133 -16.86 -26.59 -13.94
N GLU A 134 -15.92 -26.18 -14.79
CA GLU A 134 -14.66 -26.90 -15.00
C GLU A 134 -13.84 -26.94 -13.70
N LEU A 135 -13.65 -25.77 -13.05
CA LEU A 135 -12.90 -25.66 -11.81
C LEU A 135 -13.52 -26.50 -10.68
N ARG A 136 -14.86 -26.54 -10.59
CA ARG A 136 -15.59 -27.38 -9.62
C ARG A 136 -15.42 -28.86 -9.92
N SER A 137 -15.46 -29.24 -11.19
CA SER A 137 -15.27 -30.64 -11.62
C SER A 137 -13.85 -31.12 -11.33
N ALA A 138 -12.84 -30.29 -11.63
CA ALA A 138 -11.44 -30.55 -11.28
C ALA A 138 -11.26 -30.64 -9.75
N ALA A 139 -11.89 -29.74 -8.98
CA ALA A 139 -11.85 -29.78 -7.52
C ALA A 139 -12.48 -31.07 -6.96
N ARG A 140 -13.60 -31.54 -7.53
CA ARG A 140 -14.22 -32.82 -7.15
C ARG A 140 -13.28 -34.00 -7.35
N GLN A 141 -12.59 -34.06 -8.49
CA GLN A 141 -11.62 -35.11 -8.76
C GLN A 141 -10.41 -35.05 -7.82
N ARG A 142 -9.87 -33.84 -7.57
CA ARG A 142 -8.67 -33.65 -6.74
C ARG A 142 -8.93 -33.83 -5.25
N LEU A 143 -10.10 -33.45 -4.76
CA LEU A 143 -10.45 -33.53 -3.34
C LEU A 143 -11.04 -34.88 -2.93
N GLY A 144 -11.56 -35.68 -3.88
CA GLY A 144 -12.18 -36.97 -3.59
C GLY A 144 -13.25 -36.83 -2.51
N ASP A 145 -13.16 -37.64 -1.45
CA ASP A 145 -14.10 -37.65 -0.33
C ASP A 145 -14.12 -36.36 0.49
N LEU A 146 -13.11 -35.48 0.33
CA LEU A 146 -13.11 -34.16 0.94
C LEU A 146 -13.95 -33.15 0.15
N PHE A 147 -14.41 -33.47 -1.06
CA PHE A 147 -15.28 -32.59 -1.83
C PHE A 147 -16.66 -32.49 -1.18
N ASN A 148 -17.16 -31.27 -1.01
CA ASN A 148 -18.53 -31.04 -0.58
C ASN A 148 -19.14 -29.95 -1.47
N VAL A 149 -20.25 -30.29 -2.14
CA VAL A 149 -20.95 -29.39 -3.07
C VAL A 149 -21.41 -28.09 -2.40
N SER A 150 -21.78 -28.12 -1.11
CA SER A 150 -22.23 -26.92 -0.40
C SER A 150 -21.10 -25.93 -0.05
N ASP A 151 -19.85 -26.29 -0.32
CA ASP A 151 -18.72 -25.36 -0.22
C ASP A 151 -18.59 -24.44 -1.45
N TYR A 152 -19.39 -24.68 -2.49
CA TYR A 152 -19.32 -23.99 -3.77
C TYR A 152 -20.65 -23.26 -4.01
N PRO A 153 -20.66 -21.92 -4.16
CA PRO A 153 -21.85 -21.20 -4.58
C PRO A 153 -22.33 -21.65 -5.96
N ALA A 154 -23.55 -21.24 -6.34
CA ALA A 154 -24.10 -21.54 -7.66
C ALA A 154 -23.42 -20.74 -8.78
N SER A 155 -22.95 -19.53 -8.47
CA SER A 155 -22.19 -18.64 -9.35
C SER A 155 -21.19 -17.83 -8.51
N LEU A 156 -20.14 -17.37 -9.17
CA LEU A 156 -19.11 -16.49 -8.65
C LEU A 156 -19.47 -15.00 -8.78
N VAL A 157 -20.50 -14.66 -9.56
CA VAL A 157 -21.00 -13.29 -9.69
C VAL A 157 -21.44 -12.77 -8.31
N GLY A 158 -20.95 -11.58 -7.94
CA GLY A 158 -21.18 -10.97 -6.63
C GLY A 158 -20.35 -11.53 -5.47
N MET A 159 -19.49 -12.54 -5.71
CA MET A 159 -18.56 -13.07 -4.70
C MET A 159 -17.27 -12.24 -4.55
N PHE A 160 -17.08 -11.27 -5.44
CA PHE A 160 -15.95 -10.35 -5.48
C PHE A 160 -16.49 -8.93 -5.57
N ALA A 161 -15.91 -8.00 -4.80
CA ALA A 161 -16.28 -6.59 -4.89
C ALA A 161 -15.11 -5.70 -4.47
N ILE A 162 -15.05 -4.52 -5.09
CA ILE A 162 -14.23 -3.38 -4.67
C ILE A 162 -15.20 -2.27 -4.27
N GLU A 163 -15.03 -1.77 -3.05
CA GLU A 163 -15.86 -0.70 -2.49
C GLU A 163 -14.96 0.38 -1.90
N HIS A 164 -15.39 1.63 -1.97
CA HIS A 164 -14.72 2.74 -1.31
C HIS A 164 -15.74 3.67 -0.65
N ASP A 165 -15.31 4.33 0.43
CA ASP A 165 -16.07 5.36 1.13
C ASP A 165 -15.14 6.44 1.72
N TYR A 166 -15.76 7.53 2.18
CA TYR A 166 -15.10 8.71 2.75
C TYR A 166 -15.49 8.87 4.22
N PRO A 167 -14.85 8.14 5.15
CA PRO A 167 -15.20 8.22 6.56
C PRO A 167 -14.86 9.60 7.15
N SER A 168 -15.74 10.14 7.98
CA SER A 168 -15.43 11.35 8.74
C SER A 168 -14.31 11.08 9.74
N ILE A 169 -13.24 11.87 9.65
CA ILE A 169 -12.14 11.89 10.62
C ILE A 169 -12.14 13.13 11.50
N GLU A 170 -13.15 13.99 11.36
CA GLU A 170 -13.34 15.20 12.15
C GLU A 170 -14.26 14.95 13.36
N PRO A 171 -14.10 15.71 14.47
CA PRO A 171 -14.99 15.62 15.62
C PRO A 171 -16.43 16.01 15.23
N PRO A 172 -17.45 15.24 15.64
CA PRO A 172 -18.83 15.57 15.32
C PRO A 172 -19.29 16.92 15.89
N ASN A 173 -19.85 17.79 15.04
CA ASN A 173 -20.24 19.15 15.42
C ASN A 173 -21.29 19.22 16.56
N TYR A 174 -22.17 18.22 16.66
CA TYR A 174 -23.19 18.19 17.72
C TYR A 174 -22.59 18.10 19.13
N LEU A 175 -21.37 17.55 19.27
CA LEU A 175 -20.69 17.47 20.56
C LEU A 175 -20.38 18.86 21.13
N ARG A 176 -20.18 19.87 20.29
CA ARG A 176 -19.98 21.25 20.76
C ARG A 176 -21.12 21.75 21.65
N GLN A 177 -22.34 21.29 21.38
CA GLN A 177 -23.53 21.67 22.15
C GLN A 177 -23.84 20.70 23.28
N LEU A 178 -23.68 19.39 23.04
CA LEU A 178 -24.07 18.36 24.01
C LEU A 178 -23.01 18.10 25.09
N SER A 179 -21.73 18.20 24.74
CA SER A 179 -20.60 17.96 25.64
C SER A 179 -19.33 18.64 25.11
N PRO A 180 -19.11 19.92 25.46
CA PRO A 180 -17.93 20.68 25.04
C PRO A 180 -16.61 19.99 25.44
N GLU A 181 -16.55 19.38 26.64
CA GLU A 181 -15.39 18.63 27.12
C GLU A 181 -15.07 17.43 26.21
N LEU A 182 -16.09 16.67 25.79
CA LEU A 182 -15.90 15.55 24.86
C LEU A 182 -15.49 16.04 23.47
N TYR A 183 -16.05 17.17 23.02
CA TYR A 183 -15.64 17.78 21.75
C TYR A 183 -14.16 18.19 21.77
N GLU A 184 -13.69 18.81 22.85
CA GLU A 184 -12.28 19.20 23.02
C GLU A 184 -11.36 17.97 23.04
N ALA A 185 -11.76 16.90 23.75
CA ALA A 185 -11.02 15.65 23.78
C ALA A 185 -10.92 15.00 22.38
N GLU A 186 -12.02 14.99 21.61
CA GLU A 186 -11.99 14.49 20.23
C GLU A 186 -11.13 15.38 19.31
N CYS A 187 -11.13 16.70 19.50
CA CYS A 187 -10.24 17.60 18.76
C CYS A 187 -8.76 17.26 19.00
N GLN A 188 -8.36 17.07 20.26
CA GLN A 188 -6.99 16.68 20.62
C GLN A 188 -6.62 15.32 20.02
N ARG A 189 -7.55 14.37 20.04
CA ARG A 189 -7.35 13.04 19.45
C ARG A 189 -7.18 13.12 17.93
N VAL A 190 -7.96 13.94 17.24
CA VAL A 190 -7.82 14.17 15.79
C VAL A 190 -6.48 14.82 15.47
N GLN A 191 -6.07 15.83 16.24
CA GLN A 191 -4.75 16.45 16.09
C GLN A 191 -3.62 15.42 16.23
N ALA A 192 -3.63 14.62 17.30
CA ALA A 192 -2.62 13.57 17.52
C ALA A 192 -2.58 12.54 16.38
N ARG A 193 -3.73 12.19 15.80
CA ARG A 193 -3.81 11.29 14.63
C ARG A 193 -3.17 11.90 13.39
N PHE A 194 -3.33 13.20 13.16
CA PHE A 194 -2.67 13.89 12.04
C PHE A 194 -1.16 14.04 12.26
N ASP A 195 -0.72 14.29 13.49
CA ASP A 195 0.71 14.28 13.83
C ASP A 195 1.33 12.89 13.56
N GLU A 196 0.63 11.81 13.94
CA GLU A 196 1.05 10.44 13.63
C GLU A 196 0.98 10.16 12.11
N ALA A 197 -0.02 10.70 11.40
CA ALA A 197 -0.11 10.55 9.94
C ALA A 197 1.09 11.18 9.22
N VAL A 198 1.59 12.34 9.68
CA VAL A 198 2.84 12.94 9.17
C VAL A 198 4.01 11.95 9.34
N GLN A 199 4.17 11.40 10.56
CA GLN A 199 5.25 10.46 10.85
C GLN A 199 5.16 9.18 10.00
N LEU A 200 3.96 8.65 9.81
CA LEU A 200 3.70 7.48 8.97
C LEU A 200 3.98 7.77 7.49
N ALA A 201 3.61 8.95 6.99
CA ALA A 201 3.90 9.36 5.62
C ALA A 201 5.42 9.46 5.38
N GLU A 202 6.15 10.13 6.27
CA GLU A 202 7.61 10.21 6.21
C GLU A 202 8.26 8.83 6.27
N ALA A 203 7.80 7.95 7.17
CA ALA A 203 8.30 6.58 7.27
C ALA A 203 8.09 5.81 5.96
N ALA A 204 6.89 5.91 5.39
CA ALA A 204 6.57 5.23 4.13
C ALA A 204 7.46 5.72 2.99
N PHE A 205 7.68 7.04 2.85
CA PHE A 205 8.56 7.58 1.81
C PHE A 205 10.03 7.21 2.03
N MET A 206 10.50 7.26 3.26
CA MET A 206 11.88 6.89 3.58
C MET A 206 12.15 5.40 3.32
N GLU A 207 11.25 4.51 3.75
CA GLU A 207 11.36 3.07 3.47
C GLU A 207 11.28 2.76 1.97
N GLU A 208 10.44 3.48 1.23
CA GLU A 208 10.32 3.31 -0.21
C GLU A 208 11.58 3.81 -0.94
N LEU A 209 12.09 4.98 -0.57
CA LEU A 209 13.33 5.53 -1.11
C LEU A 209 14.51 4.61 -0.83
N ALA A 210 14.65 4.09 0.39
CA ALA A 210 15.70 3.14 0.75
C ALA A 210 15.63 1.89 -0.14
N LYS A 211 14.44 1.29 -0.34
CA LYS A 211 14.27 0.14 -1.24
C LYS A 211 14.64 0.45 -2.69
N LEU A 212 14.32 1.64 -3.17
CA LEU A 212 14.65 2.06 -4.54
C LEU A 212 16.15 2.25 -4.71
N VAL A 213 16.81 2.92 -3.76
CA VAL A 213 18.27 3.12 -3.75
C VAL A 213 19.00 1.79 -3.61
N ASP A 214 18.59 0.93 -2.68
CA ASP A 214 19.15 -0.42 -2.50
C ASP A 214 19.04 -1.23 -3.79
N HIS A 215 17.86 -1.22 -4.42
CA HIS A 215 17.65 -1.92 -5.67
C HIS A 215 18.53 -1.37 -6.79
N LEU A 216 18.65 -0.04 -6.90
CA LEU A 216 19.49 0.59 -7.91
C LEU A 216 20.98 0.25 -7.69
N THR A 217 21.49 0.36 -6.47
CA THR A 217 22.87 0.01 -6.09
C THR A 217 23.17 -1.46 -6.37
N GLU A 218 22.26 -2.39 -6.05
CA GLU A 218 22.38 -3.82 -6.37
C GLU A 218 22.48 -4.07 -7.88
N ARG A 219 21.75 -3.29 -8.69
CA ARG A 219 21.79 -3.43 -10.16
C ARG A 219 23.05 -2.83 -10.78
N LEU A 220 23.59 -1.76 -10.18
CA LEU A 220 24.81 -1.10 -10.67
C LEU A 220 26.08 -1.89 -10.34
N ASN A 221 26.15 -2.55 -9.18
CA ASN A 221 27.36 -3.25 -8.72
C ASN A 221 27.53 -4.68 -9.27
N GLY A 222 26.49 -5.29 -9.86
CA GLY A 222 26.57 -6.67 -10.37
C GLY A 222 26.63 -7.71 -9.23
N ASP A 223 26.84 -8.99 -9.58
CA ASP A 223 27.04 -10.06 -8.59
C ASP A 223 28.52 -10.28 -8.29
N VAL A 224 28.84 -10.89 -7.15
CA VAL A 224 30.21 -11.23 -6.70
C VAL A 224 30.93 -12.14 -7.72
N ASP A 225 30.18 -12.84 -8.57
CA ASP A 225 30.65 -13.74 -9.64
C ASP A 225 31.09 -13.04 -10.95
N GLY A 226 31.16 -11.71 -10.98
CA GLY A 226 31.75 -10.96 -12.10
C GLY A 226 30.91 -10.91 -13.39
N LYS A 227 29.66 -11.38 -13.37
CA LYS A 227 28.71 -11.20 -14.48
C LYS A 227 27.82 -9.98 -14.23
N PRO A 228 27.77 -8.99 -15.15
CA PRO A 228 26.93 -7.83 -14.96
C PRO A 228 25.45 -8.22 -14.95
N LYS A 229 24.72 -7.85 -13.89
CA LYS A 229 23.25 -7.93 -13.90
C LYS A 229 22.73 -7.01 -15.01
N VAL A 230 21.80 -7.51 -15.82
CA VAL A 230 21.16 -6.69 -16.85
C VAL A 230 20.41 -5.55 -16.15
N PHE A 231 20.89 -4.33 -16.35
CA PHE A 231 20.22 -3.12 -15.91
C PHE A 231 18.91 -3.01 -16.70
N ARG A 232 17.76 -3.08 -16.03
CA ARG A 232 16.42 -2.98 -16.65
C ARG A 232 15.90 -1.56 -16.54
N ASP A 233 15.16 -1.11 -17.54
CA ASP A 233 14.60 0.25 -17.61
C ASP A 233 13.71 0.58 -16.42
N THR A 234 13.05 -0.45 -15.87
CA THR A 234 12.17 -0.37 -14.71
C THR A 234 12.82 0.24 -13.47
N ALA A 235 14.15 0.13 -13.29
CA ALA A 235 14.83 0.72 -12.13
C ALA A 235 14.78 2.26 -12.15
N ILE A 236 14.92 2.87 -13.34
CA ILE A 236 14.84 4.32 -13.49
C ILE A 236 13.38 4.78 -13.48
N THR A 237 12.48 4.06 -14.18
CA THR A 237 11.05 4.37 -14.21
C THR A 237 10.43 4.39 -12.81
N ASN A 238 10.69 3.38 -11.98
CA ASN A 238 10.17 3.31 -10.61
C ASN A 238 10.63 4.51 -9.75
N MET A 239 11.84 5.02 -9.98
CA MET A 239 12.35 6.19 -9.28
C MET A 239 11.68 7.48 -9.76
N THR A 240 11.46 7.63 -11.06
CA THR A 240 10.71 8.76 -11.62
C THR A 240 9.28 8.80 -11.05
N GLU A 241 8.59 7.65 -11.06
CA GLU A 241 7.24 7.52 -10.47
C GLU A 241 7.23 7.85 -8.98
N PHE A 242 8.25 7.41 -8.24
CA PHE A 242 8.41 7.77 -6.83
C PHE A 242 8.58 9.28 -6.63
N PHE A 243 9.39 9.96 -7.44
CA PHE A 243 9.59 11.42 -7.31
C PHE A 243 8.33 12.22 -7.61
N GLU A 244 7.55 11.80 -8.62
CA GLU A 244 6.26 12.41 -8.92
C GLU A 244 5.29 12.26 -7.76
N ARG A 245 5.19 11.04 -7.20
CA ARG A 245 4.36 10.76 -6.02
C ARG A 245 4.81 11.52 -4.78
N PHE A 246 6.11 11.54 -4.50
CA PHE A 246 6.68 12.31 -3.40
C PHE A 246 6.31 13.79 -3.55
N ARG A 247 6.50 14.39 -4.74
CA ARG A 247 6.12 15.78 -5.00
C ARG A 247 4.62 16.05 -4.81
N ALA A 248 3.77 15.13 -5.28
CA ALA A 248 2.32 15.29 -5.18
C ALA A 248 1.80 15.13 -3.75
N LEU A 249 2.39 14.25 -2.95
CA LEU A 249 1.83 13.88 -1.64
C LEU A 249 2.62 14.43 -0.44
N ASN A 250 3.85 14.90 -0.64
CA ASN A 250 4.70 15.36 0.46
C ASN A 250 4.14 16.63 1.12
N VAL A 251 4.17 16.61 2.46
CA VAL A 251 3.75 17.73 3.31
C VAL A 251 4.90 18.58 3.82
N ARG A 252 6.13 18.32 3.35
CA ARG A 252 7.36 19.07 3.66
C ARG A 252 7.57 19.20 5.16
N SER A 253 7.54 18.06 5.83
CA SER A 253 7.72 17.96 7.28
C SER A 253 9.16 17.60 7.68
N ASN A 254 9.99 17.19 6.73
CA ASN A 254 11.37 16.74 6.98
C ASN A 254 12.32 17.22 5.87
N GLU A 255 13.09 18.26 6.16
CA GLU A 255 14.06 18.85 5.24
C GLU A 255 15.16 17.87 4.82
N GLN A 256 15.62 17.00 5.73
CA GLN A 256 16.66 16.01 5.42
C GLN A 256 16.16 14.96 4.42
N LEU A 257 14.89 14.55 4.53
CA LEU A 257 14.26 13.66 3.54
C LEU A 257 14.11 14.36 2.19
N ASP A 258 13.70 15.64 2.19
CA ASP A 258 13.58 16.45 0.97
C ASP A 258 14.93 16.61 0.26
N ASP A 259 16.01 16.85 1.01
CA ASP A 259 17.38 16.96 0.49
C ASP A 259 17.87 15.62 -0.08
N LEU A 260 17.62 14.51 0.61
CA LEU A 260 17.98 13.17 0.10
C LEU A 260 17.23 12.85 -1.19
N VAL A 261 15.92 13.10 -1.25
CA VAL A 261 15.14 12.91 -2.47
C VAL A 261 15.71 13.76 -3.62
N THR A 262 16.05 15.03 -3.33
CA THR A 262 16.66 15.94 -4.31
C THR A 262 18.01 15.41 -4.81
N ASN A 263 18.86 14.93 -3.91
CA ASN A 263 20.17 14.36 -4.25
C ASN A 263 20.01 13.11 -5.14
N VAL A 264 19.10 12.20 -4.79
CA VAL A 264 18.84 11.01 -5.63
C VAL A 264 18.32 11.43 -6.99
N GLN A 265 17.39 12.39 -7.05
CA GLN A 265 16.83 12.88 -8.30
C GLN A 265 17.92 13.45 -9.20
N GLN A 266 18.85 14.24 -8.67
CA GLN A 266 19.96 14.81 -9.44
C GLN A 266 20.89 13.74 -10.01
N VAL A 267 21.18 12.68 -9.24
CA VAL A 267 22.07 11.60 -9.68
C VAL A 267 21.49 10.83 -10.87
N VAL A 268 20.17 10.63 -10.92
CA VAL A 268 19.52 9.89 -12.03
C VAL A 268 18.96 10.77 -13.12
N GLN A 269 18.89 12.08 -12.91
CA GLN A 269 18.37 13.00 -13.90
C GLN A 269 19.23 12.96 -15.17
N GLY A 270 18.58 12.71 -16.31
CA GLY A 270 19.25 12.64 -17.60
C GLY A 270 20.02 11.35 -17.85
N VAL A 271 20.04 10.40 -16.90
CA VAL A 271 20.68 9.10 -17.08
C VAL A 271 19.71 8.15 -17.77
N GLN A 272 20.02 7.76 -19.02
CA GLN A 272 19.25 6.74 -19.71
C GLN A 272 19.75 5.33 -19.35
N PRO A 273 18.85 4.34 -19.18
CA PRO A 273 19.25 2.95 -18.92
C PRO A 273 20.28 2.40 -19.91
N GLN A 274 20.15 2.76 -21.18
CA GLN A 274 21.08 2.33 -22.23
C GLN A 274 22.49 2.88 -22.03
N GLN A 275 22.62 4.14 -21.59
CA GLN A 275 23.92 4.75 -21.30
C GLN A 275 24.64 4.06 -20.14
N LEU A 276 23.89 3.59 -19.13
CA LEU A 276 24.44 2.79 -18.03
C LEU A 276 24.88 1.38 -18.47
N ARG A 277 24.26 0.83 -19.52
CA ARG A 277 24.68 -0.44 -20.13
C ARG A 277 25.98 -0.26 -20.91
N ASP A 278 26.07 0.83 -21.67
CA ASP A 278 27.16 1.07 -22.63
C ASP A 278 28.41 1.69 -22.00
N SER A 279 28.28 2.40 -20.86
CA SER A 279 29.40 3.09 -20.19
C SER A 279 29.64 2.56 -18.77
N GLN A 280 30.74 1.81 -18.61
CA GLN A 280 31.20 1.36 -17.30
C GLN A 280 31.61 2.53 -16.39
N ALA A 281 32.20 3.59 -16.96
CA ALA A 281 32.60 4.77 -16.20
C ALA A 281 31.39 5.51 -15.61
N LEU A 282 30.33 5.70 -16.42
CA LEU A 282 29.08 6.31 -15.94
C LEU A 282 28.42 5.43 -14.87
N ARG A 283 28.40 4.11 -15.06
CA ARG A 283 27.87 3.16 -14.08
C ARG A 283 28.61 3.26 -12.73
N GLN A 284 29.94 3.34 -12.76
CA GLN A 284 30.74 3.49 -11.55
C GLN A 284 30.47 4.82 -10.85
N GLN A 285 30.37 5.92 -11.61
CA GLN A 285 30.05 7.24 -11.06
C GLN A 285 28.70 7.25 -10.35
N VAL A 286 27.65 6.75 -11.01
CA VAL A 286 26.29 6.67 -10.43
C VAL A 286 26.28 5.76 -9.21
N SER A 287 26.99 4.63 -9.24
CA SER A 287 27.11 3.73 -8.09
C SER A 287 27.74 4.42 -6.87
N THR A 288 28.85 5.14 -7.07
CA THR A 288 29.50 5.88 -5.97
C THR A 288 28.60 6.96 -5.38
N GLN A 289 27.87 7.69 -6.23
CA GLN A 289 26.93 8.71 -5.78
C GLN A 289 25.75 8.09 -5.02
N MET A 290 25.20 6.97 -5.50
CA MET A 290 24.12 6.23 -4.84
C MET A 290 24.54 5.65 -3.49
N ALA A 291 25.77 5.12 -3.38
CA ALA A 291 26.29 4.61 -2.11
C ALA A 291 26.39 5.72 -1.04
N ALA A 292 26.74 6.94 -1.43
CA ALA A 292 26.75 8.08 -0.52
C ALA A 292 25.35 8.45 -0.02
N VAL A 293 24.35 8.44 -0.91
CA VAL A 293 22.93 8.64 -0.51
C VAL A 293 22.46 7.51 0.41
N GLN A 294 22.77 6.25 0.08
CA GLN A 294 22.39 5.08 0.88
C GLN A 294 22.89 5.21 2.32
N SER A 295 24.15 5.60 2.50
CA SER A 295 24.72 5.86 3.84
C SER A 295 23.97 6.96 4.60
N GLY A 296 23.53 8.02 3.92
CA GLY A 296 22.72 9.09 4.53
C GLY A 296 21.33 8.61 4.95
N LEU A 297 20.69 7.77 4.12
CA LEU A 297 19.41 7.14 4.45
C LEU A 297 19.51 6.19 5.65
N ASP A 298 20.55 5.37 5.69
CA ASP A 298 20.79 4.44 6.80
C ASP A 298 20.95 5.19 8.13
N GLN A 299 21.64 6.34 8.12
CA GLN A 299 21.79 7.17 9.31
C GLN A 299 20.43 7.71 9.80
N LEU A 300 19.59 8.24 8.90
CA LEU A 300 18.25 8.71 9.27
C LEU A 300 17.35 7.58 9.80
N LEU A 301 17.49 6.37 9.26
CA LEU A 301 16.75 5.20 9.73
C LEU A 301 17.20 4.74 11.13
N VAL A 302 18.48 4.87 11.44
CA VAL A 302 19.06 4.52 12.76
C VAL A 302 18.68 5.54 13.84
N ASP A 303 18.72 6.83 13.53
CA ASP A 303 18.45 7.91 14.49
C ASP A 303 16.96 8.03 14.87
N ARG A 304 16.08 7.27 14.20
CA ARG A 304 14.64 7.34 14.44
C ARG A 304 14.20 6.47 15.63
N PRO A 305 13.43 7.01 16.59
CA PRO A 305 12.89 6.21 17.68
C PRO A 305 11.97 5.11 17.12
N ARG A 306 12.28 3.85 17.46
CA ARG A 306 11.45 2.70 17.08
C ARG A 306 10.05 2.85 17.67
N ARG A 307 9.03 2.67 16.82
CA ARG A 307 7.60 2.84 17.13
C ARG A 307 7.22 2.24 18.50
N ASN A 308 6.77 3.09 19.42
CA ASN A 308 6.06 2.66 20.62
C ASN A 308 4.62 2.29 20.24
N ILE A 309 4.33 1.00 20.10
CA ILE A 309 2.96 0.55 19.85
C ILE A 309 2.18 0.69 21.17
N GLN A 310 1.52 1.82 21.36
CA GLN A 310 0.52 1.96 22.41
C GLN A 310 -0.69 1.10 22.04
N ARG A 311 -0.73 -0.14 22.55
CA ARG A 311 -1.91 -0.99 22.45
C ARG A 311 -3.00 -0.38 23.33
N ARG A 312 -4.19 -0.16 22.78
CA ARG A 312 -5.36 0.21 23.59
C ARG A 312 -5.61 -0.88 24.65
N PRO A 313 -5.83 -0.53 25.93
CA PRO A 313 -6.45 -1.46 26.85
C PRO A 313 -7.84 -1.81 26.32
N ARG A 314 -8.17 -3.11 26.36
CA ARG A 314 -9.51 -3.63 26.06
C ARG A 314 -10.48 -3.23 27.16
#